data_AF-A0A7K0LUW4-F1
#
_entry.id   AF-A0A7K0LUW4-F1
#
_cell.length_a   1.000
_cell.length_b   1.000
_cell.length_c   1.000
_cell.angle_alpha   90.00
_cell.angle_beta   90.00
_cell.angle_gamma   90.00
#
_symmetry.space_group_name_H-M   'P 1'
#
loop_
_entity.id
_entity.type
_entity.pdbx_description
1 polymer ?
#
loop_
_entity_poly.entity_id
_entity_poly.type
_entity_poly.pdbx_seq_one_letter_code
_entity_poly.pdbx_strand_id
1 'polypeptide(L)'
;MSILHGQSIRRSLVLITLVWAATRAVLLAATFGLAEYFLPDVYLYSTWTILLSERQFPVGDAFWQYPPGAGVLFALAGVAGPDPIIGFVLLAVIADAAILALLVAASLRVHRDRYSPASLWGPWAWVIGGAAIGPIMLARFDLF
;
A
#
# COMPACT_ATOMS: atom_id res chain seq x y z
N MET A 1 13.22 -34.16 10.23
CA MET A 1 12.30 -33.60 9.21
C MET A 1 11.72 -32.22 9.54
N SER A 2 11.60 -31.80 10.82
CA SER A 2 11.04 -30.49 11.22
C SER A 2 11.93 -29.26 10.90
N ILE A 3 13.25 -29.36 11.06
CA ILE A 3 14.19 -28.23 10.86
C ILE A 3 14.24 -27.76 9.39
N LEU A 4 14.12 -28.69 8.43
CA LEU A 4 14.19 -28.37 7.00
C LEU A 4 12.96 -27.58 6.51
N HIS A 5 11.78 -27.82 7.10
CA HIS A 5 10.54 -27.08 6.80
C HIS A 5 10.54 -25.65 7.36
N GLY A 6 11.11 -25.44 8.55
CA GLY A 6 11.25 -24.09 9.11
C GLY A 6 12.22 -23.22 8.29
N GLN A 7 13.29 -23.82 7.77
CA GLN A 7 14.27 -23.13 6.92
C GLN A 7 13.69 -22.74 5.56
N SER A 8 12.83 -23.57 4.95
CA SER A 8 12.20 -23.25 3.66
C SER A 8 11.21 -22.08 3.78
N ILE A 9 10.35 -22.09 4.80
CA ILE A 9 9.41 -20.99 5.05
C ILE A 9 10.16 -19.67 5.29
N ARG A 10 11.20 -19.69 6.13
CA ARG A 10 12.00 -18.48 6.40
C ARG A 10 12.64 -17.92 5.12
N ARG A 11 13.19 -18.79 4.26
CA ARG A 11 13.74 -18.38 2.96
C ARG A 11 12.66 -17.77 2.06
N SER A 12 11.48 -18.39 1.99
CA SER A 12 10.36 -17.85 1.22
C SER A 12 9.89 -16.50 1.74
N LEU A 13 9.80 -16.29 3.06
CA LEU A 13 9.46 -14.99 3.63
C LEU A 13 10.49 -13.92 3.28
N VAL A 14 11.79 -14.24 3.37
CA VAL A 14 12.86 -13.33 2.94
C VAL A 14 12.71 -13.00 1.46
N LEU A 15 12.48 -13.99 0.60
CA LEU A 15 12.27 -13.76 -0.83
C LEU A 15 11.05 -12.88 -1.10
N ILE A 16 9.92 -13.14 -0.43
CA ILE A 16 8.70 -12.33 -0.55
C ILE A 16 8.99 -10.89 -0.16
N THR A 17 9.65 -10.65 0.97
CA THR A 17 9.99 -9.30 1.42
C THR A 17 10.95 -8.60 0.47
N LEU A 18 11.97 -9.30 -0.05
CA LEU A 18 12.93 -8.72 -0.99
C LEU A 18 12.29 -8.38 -2.33
N VAL A 19 11.46 -9.28 -2.88
CA VAL A 19 10.76 -9.03 -4.14
C VAL A 19 9.70 -7.94 -3.97
N TRP A 20 8.98 -7.92 -2.85
CA TRP A 20 8.09 -6.81 -2.49
C TRP A 20 8.87 -5.50 -2.47
N ALA A 21 9.95 -5.39 -1.68
CA ALA A 21 10.71 -4.15 -1.56
C ALA A 21 11.28 -3.69 -2.92
N ALA A 22 11.83 -4.62 -3.72
CA ALA A 22 12.37 -4.31 -5.04
C ALA A 22 11.29 -3.81 -6.00
N THR A 23 10.14 -4.49 -6.06
CA THR A 23 9.02 -4.06 -6.92
C THR A 23 8.50 -2.70 -6.48
N ARG A 24 8.30 -2.46 -5.17
CA ARG A 24 7.79 -1.19 -4.64
C ARG A 24 8.78 -0.04 -4.84
N ALA A 25 10.09 -0.29 -4.76
CA ALA A 25 11.09 0.71 -5.09
C ALA A 25 11.01 1.14 -6.56
N VAL A 26 10.84 0.19 -7.49
CA VAL A 26 10.62 0.50 -8.91
C VAL A 26 9.31 1.27 -9.11
N LEU A 27 8.23 0.86 -8.46
CA LEU A 27 6.94 1.55 -8.55
C LEU A 27 7.00 2.96 -7.96
N LEU A 28 7.66 3.17 -6.83
CA LEU A 28 7.91 4.49 -6.24
C LEU A 28 8.69 5.39 -7.20
N ALA A 29 9.80 4.87 -7.75
CA ALA A 29 10.61 5.59 -8.70
C ALA A 29 9.82 5.97 -9.96
N ALA A 30 8.98 5.06 -10.47
CA ALA A 30 8.11 5.34 -11.61
C ALA A 30 6.97 6.32 -11.28
N THR A 31 6.37 6.23 -10.09
CA THR A 31 5.29 7.12 -9.63
C THR A 31 5.75 8.57 -9.63
N PHE A 32 6.95 8.83 -9.09
CA PHE A 32 7.52 10.18 -9.07
C PHE A 32 8.23 10.57 -10.37
N GLY A 33 8.92 9.63 -11.03
CA GLY A 33 9.64 9.88 -12.28
C GLY A 33 8.73 10.11 -13.49
N LEU A 34 7.48 9.63 -13.42
CA LEU A 34 6.44 9.81 -14.43
C LEU A 34 5.18 10.44 -13.81
N ALA A 35 5.39 11.40 -12.90
CA ALA A 35 4.34 12.01 -12.09
C ALA A 35 3.16 12.56 -12.90
N GLU A 36 3.40 13.12 -14.09
CA GLU A 36 2.34 13.64 -14.97
C GLU A 36 1.29 12.58 -15.35
N TYR A 37 1.69 11.30 -15.39
CA TYR A 37 0.81 10.18 -15.75
C TYR A 37 0.16 9.52 -14.54
N PHE A 38 0.83 9.51 -13.39
CA PHE A 38 0.41 8.70 -12.24
C PHE A 38 -0.11 9.51 -11.06
N LEU A 39 0.33 10.76 -10.87
CA LEU A 39 -0.09 11.61 -9.76
C LEU A 39 -1.26 12.59 -10.01
N PRO A 40 -1.94 12.69 -11.18
CA PRO A 40 -3.09 13.60 -11.36
C PRO A 40 -4.13 13.53 -10.22
N ASP A 41 -4.51 12.32 -9.81
CA ASP A 41 -5.44 12.10 -8.71
C ASP A 41 -4.86 12.55 -7.36
N VAL A 42 -3.58 12.28 -7.11
CA VAL A 42 -2.91 12.70 -5.87
C VAL A 42 -2.77 14.22 -5.78
N TYR A 43 -2.63 14.93 -6.90
CA TYR A 43 -2.69 16.40 -6.93
C TYR A 43 -4.10 16.93 -6.59
N LEU A 44 -5.15 16.21 -6.98
CA LEU A 44 -6.50 16.55 -6.55
C LEU A 44 -6.67 16.30 -5.04
N TYR A 45 -6.18 15.15 -4.54
CA TYR A 45 -6.22 14.82 -3.12
C TYR A 45 -5.43 15.79 -2.27
N SER A 46 -4.30 16.29 -2.77
CA SER A 46 -3.49 17.29 -2.06
C SER A 46 -4.25 18.61 -1.89
N THR A 47 -5.00 19.03 -2.91
CA THR A 47 -5.88 20.21 -2.84
C THR A 47 -6.93 20.05 -1.75
N TRP A 48 -7.61 18.90 -1.72
CA TRP A 48 -8.60 18.61 -0.67
C TRP A 48 -7.96 18.55 0.71
N THR A 49 -6.77 17.95 0.83
CA THR A 49 -6.01 17.86 2.08
C THR A 49 -5.64 19.24 2.63
N ILE A 50 -5.17 20.15 1.77
CA ILE A 50 -4.81 21.52 2.17
C ILE A 50 -6.04 22.24 2.73
N LEU A 51 -7.15 22.23 1.99
CA LEU A 51 -8.40 22.86 2.43
C LEU A 51 -8.87 22.30 3.79
N LEU A 52 -8.90 20.98 3.93
CA LEU A 52 -9.31 20.32 5.17
C LEU A 52 -8.40 20.67 6.35
N SER A 53 -7.09 20.78 6.12
CA SER A 53 -6.12 21.17 7.16
C SER A 53 -6.28 22.63 7.61
N GLU A 54 -6.76 23.50 6.71
CA GLU A 54 -7.14 24.89 7.00
C GLU A 54 -8.56 25.04 7.56
N ARG A 55 -9.23 23.92 7.89
CA ARG A 55 -10.63 23.87 8.37
C ARG A 55 -11.63 24.42 7.35
N GLN A 56 -11.30 24.30 6.07
CA GLN A 56 -12.15 24.64 4.94
C GLN A 56 -12.64 23.37 4.24
N PHE A 57 -13.77 23.47 3.57
CA PHE A 57 -14.29 22.38 2.74
C PHE A 57 -14.04 22.68 1.25
N PRO A 58 -13.79 21.66 0.42
CA PRO A 58 -13.76 21.78 -1.05
C PRO A 58 -15.16 22.10 -1.62
N VAL A 59 -15.65 23.31 -1.40
CA VAL A 59 -16.96 23.76 -1.87
C VAL A 59 -16.99 23.72 -3.39
N GLY A 60 -18.02 23.07 -3.94
CA GLY A 60 -18.19 22.90 -5.40
C GLY A 60 -17.62 21.60 -5.95
N ASP A 61 -16.88 20.83 -5.15
CA ASP A 61 -16.47 19.47 -5.49
C ASP A 61 -17.32 18.48 -4.69
N ALA A 62 -18.12 17.64 -5.34
CA ALA A 62 -18.95 16.65 -4.65
C ALA A 62 -18.17 15.38 -4.26
N PHE A 63 -16.97 15.19 -4.82
CA PHE A 63 -16.24 13.93 -4.74
C PHE A 63 -15.24 13.86 -3.57
N TRP A 64 -14.93 14.98 -2.92
CA TRP A 64 -13.94 14.99 -1.82
C TRP A 64 -14.33 14.08 -0.63
N GLN A 65 -15.61 13.74 -0.48
CA GLN A 65 -16.12 12.83 0.55
C GLN A 65 -16.30 11.38 0.08
N TYR A 66 -16.17 11.11 -1.22
CA TYR A 66 -16.46 9.79 -1.79
C TYR A 66 -15.17 9.02 -2.09
N PRO A 67 -15.06 7.75 -1.66
CA PRO A 67 -16.01 6.99 -0.83
C PRO A 67 -16.06 7.51 0.62
N PRO A 68 -17.16 7.24 1.36
CA PRO A 68 -17.32 7.71 2.74
C PRO A 68 -16.09 7.38 3.60
N GLY A 69 -15.52 8.40 4.24
CA GLY A 69 -14.31 8.28 5.06
C GLY A 69 -13.02 8.72 4.36
N ALA A 70 -13.01 8.97 3.04
CA ALA A 70 -11.83 9.46 2.32
C ALA A 70 -11.26 10.78 2.89
N GLY A 71 -12.13 11.66 3.42
CA GLY A 71 -11.69 12.88 4.11
C GLY A 71 -10.74 12.64 5.30
N VAL A 72 -10.89 11.51 6.02
CA VAL A 72 -9.98 11.14 7.12
C VAL A 72 -8.61 10.78 6.56
N LEU A 73 -8.56 10.04 5.45
CA LEU A 73 -7.31 9.72 4.77
C LEU A 73 -6.57 10.99 4.33
N PHE A 74 -7.28 11.95 3.73
CA PHE A 74 -6.70 13.22 3.30
C PHE A 74 -6.19 14.05 4.49
N ALA A 75 -6.95 14.12 5.58
CA ALA A 75 -6.47 14.76 6.80
C ALA A 75 -5.20 14.09 7.37
N LEU A 76 -5.11 12.76 7.34
CA LEU A 76 -3.90 12.01 7.73
C LEU A 76 -2.73 12.29 6.78
N ALA A 77 -2.98 12.36 5.47
CA ALA A 77 -1.95 12.67 4.47
C ALA A 77 -1.29 14.03 4.75
N GLY A 78 -2.07 15.01 5.22
CA GLY A 78 -1.54 16.35 5.56
C GLY A 78 -0.54 16.37 6.73
N VAL A 79 -0.50 15.32 7.57
CA VAL A 79 0.41 15.23 8.72
C VAL A 79 1.41 14.06 8.62
N ALA A 80 1.24 13.17 7.64
CA ALA A 80 2.08 11.99 7.47
C ALA A 80 3.42 12.26 6.77
N GLY A 81 3.57 13.43 6.15
CA GLY A 81 4.76 13.79 5.36
C GLY A 81 5.03 15.29 5.33
N PRO A 82 6.10 15.71 4.63
CA PRO A 82 6.47 17.12 4.49
C PRO A 82 5.47 17.93 3.65
N ASP A 83 4.72 17.27 2.79
CA ASP A 83 3.63 17.84 2.00
C ASP A 83 2.54 16.75 1.76
N PRO A 84 1.32 17.14 1.35
CA PRO A 84 0.21 16.20 1.20
C PRO A 84 0.43 15.10 0.14
N ILE A 85 1.23 15.35 -0.90
CA ILE A 85 1.51 14.37 -1.96
C ILE A 85 2.41 13.29 -1.40
N ILE A 86 3.53 13.69 -0.77
CA ILE A 86 4.43 12.74 -0.12
C ILE A 86 3.72 12.02 1.02
N GLY A 87 2.93 12.75 1.82
CA GLY A 87 2.15 12.17 2.91
C GLY A 87 1.16 11.11 2.44
N PHE A 88 0.45 11.34 1.33
CA PHE A 88 -0.43 10.35 0.72
C PHE A 88 0.34 9.10 0.26
N VAL A 89 1.43 9.28 -0.50
CA VAL A 89 2.21 8.16 -1.02
C VAL A 89 2.83 7.34 0.13
N LEU A 90 3.25 7.98 1.21
CA LEU A 90 3.71 7.30 2.43
C LEU A 90 2.61 6.45 3.06
N LEU A 91 1.39 6.97 3.20
CA LEU A 91 0.25 6.21 3.71
C LEU A 91 -0.10 5.02 2.81
N ALA A 92 -0.03 5.17 1.49
CA ALA A 92 -0.21 4.08 0.54
C ALA A 92 0.85 2.98 0.72
N VAL A 93 2.14 3.34 0.86
CA VAL A 93 3.22 2.37 1.12
C VAL A 93 3.04 1.67 2.47
N ILE A 94 2.59 2.39 3.50
CA ILE A 94 2.30 1.82 4.82
C ILE A 94 1.14 0.82 4.72
N ALA A 95 0.07 1.16 4.00
CA ALA A 95 -1.06 0.27 3.79
C ALA A 95 -0.65 -1.00 3.00
N ASP A 96 0.14 -0.85 1.92
CA ASP A 96 0.71 -1.97 1.16
C ASP A 96 1.53 -2.93 2.03
N ALA A 97 2.42 -2.37 2.86
CA ALA A 97 3.24 -3.15 3.79
C ALA A 97 2.38 -3.85 4.85
N ALA A 98 1.35 -3.18 5.37
CA ALA A 98 0.43 -3.74 6.36
C ALA A 98 -0.37 -4.91 5.77
N ILE A 99 -0.88 -4.79 4.55
CA ILE A 99 -1.59 -5.88 3.87
C ILE A 99 -0.67 -7.08 3.66
N LEU A 100 0.56 -6.87 3.18
CA LEU A 100 1.53 -7.96 3.05
C LEU A 100 1.78 -8.65 4.40
N ALA A 101 1.98 -7.87 5.46
CA ALA A 101 2.21 -8.40 6.81
C ALA A 101 1.01 -9.21 7.32
N LEU A 102 -0.21 -8.74 7.08
CA LEU A 102 -1.45 -9.44 7.45
C LEU A 102 -1.61 -10.75 6.67
N LEU A 103 -1.30 -10.76 5.36
CA LEU A 103 -1.33 -11.99 4.55
C LEU A 103 -0.31 -13.01 5.03
N VAL A 104 0.92 -12.57 5.34
CA VAL A 104 1.95 -13.43 5.92
C VAL A 104 1.50 -13.98 7.27
N ALA A 105 0.97 -13.12 8.15
CA ALA A 105 0.48 -13.54 9.46
C ALA A 105 -0.66 -14.56 9.35
N ALA A 106 -1.59 -14.36 8.41
CA ALA A 106 -2.69 -15.30 8.16
C ALA A 106 -2.16 -16.66 7.66
N SER A 107 -1.23 -16.66 6.69
CA SER A 107 -0.58 -17.89 6.20
C SER A 107 0.12 -18.67 7.32
N LEU A 108 0.83 -17.97 8.22
CA LEU A 108 1.53 -18.59 9.33
C LEU A 108 0.60 -19.12 10.43
N ARG A 109 -0.52 -18.44 10.70
CA ARG A 109 -1.55 -18.91 11.64
C ARG A 109 -2.19 -20.21 11.16
N VAL A 110 -2.61 -20.28 9.90
CA VAL A 110 -3.24 -21.49 9.33
C VAL A 110 -2.30 -22.71 9.37
N HIS A 111 -1.00 -22.50 9.15
CA HIS A 111 0.00 -23.57 9.26
C HIS A 111 0.06 -24.19 10.66
N ARG A 112 0.01 -23.34 11.70
CA ARG A 112 0.06 -23.77 13.10
C ARG A 112 -1.14 -24.64 13.47
N ASP A 113 -2.32 -24.30 12.95
CA ASP A 113 -3.58 -24.93 13.36
C ASP A 113 -3.90 -26.23 12.60
N ARG A 114 -3.41 -26.39 11.36
CA ARG A 114 -3.83 -27.48 10.47
C ARG A 114 -2.81 -28.60 10.25
N TYR A 115 -1.62 -28.57 10.87
CA TYR A 115 -0.50 -29.50 10.60
C TYR A 115 -0.19 -29.69 9.08
N SER A 116 -0.61 -28.73 8.25
CA SER A 116 -0.49 -28.73 6.80
C SER A 116 0.55 -27.69 6.39
N PRO A 117 1.38 -27.90 5.34
CA PRO A 117 2.43 -26.94 4.98
C PRO A 117 1.88 -25.52 4.77
N ALA A 118 2.61 -24.51 5.28
CA ALA A 118 2.22 -23.11 5.14
C ALA A 118 2.12 -22.73 3.67
N SER A 119 0.92 -22.36 3.23
CA SER A 119 0.69 -21.81 1.89
C SER A 119 1.02 -20.32 1.89
N LEU A 120 2.01 -19.92 1.09
CA LEU A 120 2.42 -18.51 0.90
C LEU A 120 1.86 -17.91 -0.39
N TRP A 121 0.83 -18.53 -0.98
CA TRP A 121 0.20 -18.05 -2.22
C TRP A 121 -0.43 -16.67 -2.07
N GLY A 122 -1.03 -16.35 -0.91
CA GLY A 122 -1.62 -15.03 -0.65
C GLY A 122 -0.59 -13.89 -0.72
N PRO A 123 0.50 -13.94 0.07
CA PRO A 123 1.59 -12.98 -0.04
C PRO A 123 2.18 -12.86 -1.45
N TRP A 124 2.39 -13.98 -2.15
CA TRP A 124 2.90 -13.94 -3.53
C TRP A 124 1.92 -13.29 -4.51
N ALA A 125 0.63 -13.59 -4.40
CA ALA A 125 -0.41 -12.97 -5.21
C ALA A 125 -0.45 -11.45 -5.00
N TRP A 126 -0.28 -10.98 -3.76
CA TRP A 126 -0.19 -9.55 -3.45
C TRP A 126 1.06 -8.89 -4.04
N VAL A 127 2.21 -9.54 -3.94
CA VAL A 127 3.47 -9.00 -4.48
C VAL A 127 3.40 -8.90 -6.01
N ILE A 128 3.01 -9.99 -6.68
CA ILE A 128 2.94 -10.07 -8.14
C ILE A 128 1.80 -9.21 -8.69
N GLY A 129 0.62 -9.28 -8.08
CA GLY A 129 -0.54 -8.47 -8.46
C GLY A 129 -0.24 -6.98 -8.33
N GLY A 130 0.38 -6.57 -7.22
CA GLY A 130 0.81 -5.19 -7.03
C GLY A 130 1.82 -4.73 -8.07
N ALA A 131 2.81 -5.57 -8.41
CA ALA A 131 3.76 -5.26 -9.48
C ALA A 131 3.08 -5.14 -10.86
N ALA A 132 2.06 -5.96 -11.14
CA ALA A 132 1.31 -5.94 -12.39
C ALA A 132 0.38 -4.72 -12.52
N ILE A 133 -0.19 -4.23 -11.41
CA ILE A 133 -0.97 -2.98 -11.37
C ILE A 133 -0.08 -1.78 -11.74
N GLY A 134 1.20 -1.82 -11.38
CA GLY A 134 2.14 -0.77 -11.72
C GLY A 134 2.04 0.45 -10.79
N PRO A 135 2.54 1.62 -11.21
CA PRO A 135 2.69 2.80 -10.33
C PRO A 135 1.35 3.33 -9.78
N ILE A 136 0.25 3.05 -10.48
CA ILE A 136 -1.12 3.35 -10.05
C ILE A 136 -1.39 2.76 -8.65
N MET A 137 -0.74 1.64 -8.29
CA MET A 137 -0.84 1.04 -6.96
C MET A 137 -0.58 2.03 -5.82
N LEU A 138 0.34 2.98 -6.01
CA LEU A 138 0.72 3.95 -4.99
C LEU A 138 0.05 5.32 -5.16
N ALA A 139 -0.77 5.47 -6.21
CA ALA A 139 -1.45 6.73 -6.53
C ALA A 139 -2.98 6.66 -6.33
N ARG A 140 -3.51 5.49 -6.00
CA ARG A 140 -4.95 5.24 -5.82
C ARG A 140 -5.18 4.66 -4.44
N PHE A 141 -5.93 5.37 -3.61
CA PHE A 141 -6.20 4.92 -2.24
C PHE A 141 -7.20 3.78 -2.17
N ASP A 142 -8.06 3.65 -3.18
CA ASP A 142 -9.09 2.62 -3.30
C ASP A 142 -8.54 1.22 -3.64
N LEU A 143 -7.21 1.08 -3.74
CA LEU A 143 -6.53 -0.20 -3.93
C LEU A 143 -6.11 -0.88 -2.61
N PHE A 144 -6.30 -0.21 -1.47
CA PHE A 144 -5.97 -0.69 -0.12
C PHE A 144 -7.22 -0.87 0.73
#